data_AF-A0A0D7X154-F1
#
_entry.id   AF-A0A0D7X154-F1
#
_cell.length_a   1.000
_cell.length_b   1.000
_cell.length_c   1.000
_cell.angle_alpha   90.00
_cell.angle_beta   90.00
_cell.angle_gamma   90.00
#
_symmetry.space_group_name_H-M   'P 1'
#
loop_
_entity.id
_entity.type
_entity.pdbx_description
1 polymer ?
#
loop_
_entity_poly.entity_id
_entity_poly.type
_entity_poly.pdbx_seq_one_letter_code
_entity_poly.pdbx_strand_id
1 'polypeptide(L)'
;MKLFEEILNNQEQTTIENNNKTTIFDRPSIKKIKTNESSENNLSVLAQFFLLPFETGDSNAVLHIPVFDEDTKVQVLQEIGSHFEECTIVEYKEQAQIMLSKVRGISKRFIEKVMDSGEINPIVYSLYRNNSVGINYSEEKEYKVNIELIQRSSEKSIIELWTFLNNTFIREAGELVLLPHQWYLGEAFKDYLAVRCFASVCKSMRVSVNPVDKAIMYISIS
;
A
#
# COMPACT_ATOMS: atom_id res chain seq x y z
N MET A 1 16.13 -20.36 -8.82
CA MET A 1 14.79 -20.78 -8.35
C MET A 1 13.81 -20.58 -9.48
N LYS A 2 12.79 -21.43 -9.65
CA LYS A 2 11.79 -21.22 -10.73
C LYS A 2 10.78 -20.11 -10.41
N LEU A 3 10.65 -19.77 -9.13
CA LEU A 3 9.71 -18.75 -8.63
C LEU A 3 10.17 -17.32 -8.94
N PHE A 4 11.48 -17.07 -9.02
CA PHE A 4 12.05 -15.74 -9.19
C PHE A 4 13.00 -15.70 -10.37
N GLU A 5 12.86 -14.66 -11.19
CA GLU A 5 13.75 -14.32 -12.30
C GLU A 5 14.38 -12.96 -12.01
N GLU A 6 15.71 -12.90 -11.85
CA GLU A 6 16.42 -11.65 -11.56
C GLU A 6 16.31 -10.71 -12.76
N ILE A 7 15.91 -9.46 -12.51
CA ILE A 7 15.87 -8.40 -13.51
C ILE A 7 17.25 -7.76 -13.54
N LEU A 8 18.01 -8.00 -14.61
CA LEU A 8 19.29 -7.35 -14.80
C LEU A 8 19.04 -5.91 -15.24
N ASN A 9 19.24 -4.97 -14.31
CA ASN A 9 19.22 -3.54 -14.62
C ASN A 9 20.43 -3.18 -15.48
N ASN A 10 20.28 -3.32 -16.80
CA ASN A 10 21.17 -2.63 -17.74
C ASN A 10 20.83 -1.14 -17.63
N GLN A 11 21.61 -0.40 -16.86
CA GLN A 11 21.46 1.06 -16.74
C GLN A 11 21.81 1.71 -18.09
N GLU A 12 20.86 1.77 -19.02
CA GLU A 12 20.85 2.81 -20.04
C GLU A 12 20.39 4.10 -19.36
N GLN A 13 21.37 4.94 -19.00
CA GLN A 13 21.13 6.32 -18.58
C GLN A 13 20.41 7.06 -19.70
N THR A 14 19.08 7.09 -19.65
CA THR A 14 18.30 7.97 -20.49
C THR A 14 18.56 9.39 -20.01
N THR A 15 19.33 10.13 -20.80
CA THR A 15 19.61 11.54 -20.56
C THR A 15 18.31 12.30 -20.74
N ILE A 16 17.69 12.73 -19.64
CA ILE A 16 16.48 13.56 -19.70
C ILE A 16 16.92 14.96 -20.13
N GLU A 17 16.65 15.31 -21.40
CA GLU A 17 16.76 16.68 -21.88
C GLU A 17 15.70 17.55 -21.19
N ASN A 18 16.15 18.40 -20.27
CA ASN A 18 15.33 19.40 -19.60
C ASN A 18 14.91 20.51 -20.58
N ASN A 19 13.80 20.29 -21.29
CA ASN A 19 13.09 21.35 -21.98
C ASN A 19 12.28 22.18 -20.97
N ASN A 20 12.95 23.15 -20.34
CA ASN A 20 12.33 24.15 -19.47
C ASN A 20 11.40 25.09 -20.29
N LYS A 21 10.17 24.64 -20.54
CA LYS A 21 9.04 25.53 -20.76
C LYS A 21 8.28 25.64 -19.44
N THR A 22 8.50 26.74 -18.72
CA THR A 22 7.70 27.14 -17.57
C THR A 22 6.30 27.53 -18.03
N THR A 23 5.43 26.53 -18.22
CA THR A 23 3.99 26.74 -18.19
C THR A 23 3.60 27.19 -16.79
N ILE A 24 2.83 28.27 -16.67
CA ILE A 24 2.20 28.69 -15.42
C ILE A 24 1.34 27.51 -14.96
N PHE A 25 1.80 26.78 -13.95
CA PHE A 25 1.03 25.68 -13.37
C PHE A 25 -0.14 26.29 -12.61
N ASP A 26 -1.36 25.85 -12.93
CA ASP A 26 -2.53 26.12 -12.11
C ASP A 26 -2.22 25.71 -10.67
N ARG A 27 -2.47 26.61 -9.71
CA ARG A 27 -2.17 26.31 -8.31
C ARG A 27 -3.17 25.28 -7.79
N PRO A 28 -2.73 24.22 -7.11
CA PRO A 28 -3.65 23.27 -6.50
C PRO A 28 -4.49 23.95 -5.42
N SER A 29 -5.74 23.52 -5.27
CA SER A 29 -6.59 23.92 -4.15
C SER A 29 -6.29 23.02 -2.96
N ILE A 30 -6.05 23.61 -1.78
CA ILE A 30 -5.76 22.86 -0.56
C ILE A 30 -6.86 23.15 0.46
N LYS A 31 -7.53 22.10 0.92
CA LYS A 31 -8.63 22.19 1.88
C LYS A 31 -8.38 21.26 3.05
N LYS A 32 -8.36 21.79 4.26
CA LYS A 32 -8.39 20.97 5.48
C LYS A 32 -9.83 20.57 5.77
N ILE A 33 -10.06 19.29 6.03
CA ILE A 33 -11.38 18.75 6.33
C ILE A 33 -11.38 18.21 7.75
N LYS A 34 -12.45 18.50 8.49
CA LYS A 34 -12.70 17.82 9.76
C LYS A 34 -13.36 16.49 9.44
N THR A 35 -12.68 15.40 9.76
CA THR A 35 -13.29 14.07 9.75
C THR A 35 -14.01 13.86 11.08
N ASN A 36 -15.20 13.29 11.00
CA ASN A 36 -15.89 12.82 12.20
C ASN A 36 -15.19 11.55 12.68
N GLU A 37 -15.06 11.42 13.99
CA GLU A 37 -14.60 10.16 14.58
C GLU A 37 -15.60 9.06 14.24
N SER A 38 -15.12 7.90 13.80
CA SER A 38 -15.99 6.77 13.54
C SER A 38 -16.70 6.37 14.84
N SER A 39 -18.03 6.36 14.81
CA SER A 39 -18.86 5.82 15.90
C SER A 39 -18.97 4.30 15.87
N GLU A 40 -18.47 3.67 14.80
CA GLU A 40 -18.58 2.24 14.60
C GLU A 40 -17.39 1.51 15.23
N ASN A 41 -17.70 0.44 15.97
CA ASN A 41 -16.69 -0.38 16.65
C ASN A 41 -15.97 -1.37 15.71
N ASN A 42 -16.26 -1.35 14.40
CA ASN A 42 -15.72 -2.30 13.44
C ASN A 42 -14.87 -1.56 12.41
N LEU A 43 -13.65 -2.04 12.19
CA LEU A 43 -12.76 -1.53 11.14
C LEU A 43 -13.05 -2.27 9.83
N SER A 44 -13.29 -1.53 8.75
CA SER A 44 -13.39 -2.13 7.41
C SER A 44 -12.06 -2.75 6.98
N VAL A 45 -12.06 -3.58 5.93
CA VAL A 45 -10.82 -4.17 5.39
C VAL A 45 -9.85 -3.06 4.93
N LEU A 46 -10.36 -1.99 4.32
CA LEU A 46 -9.56 -0.84 3.92
C LEU A 46 -8.98 -0.12 5.14
N ALA A 47 -9.80 0.15 6.16
CA ALA A 47 -9.33 0.76 7.39
C ALA A 47 -8.18 -0.05 8.02
N GLN A 48 -8.34 -1.37 8.13
CA GLN A 48 -7.31 -2.25 8.67
C GLN A 48 -6.04 -2.23 7.81
N PHE A 49 -6.16 -2.28 6.48
CA PHE A 49 -5.04 -2.26 5.54
C PHE A 49 -4.21 -0.98 5.67
N PHE A 50 -4.86 0.17 5.85
CA PHE A 50 -4.17 1.46 5.96
C PHE A 50 -3.75 1.83 7.38
N LEU A 51 -4.37 1.29 8.43
CA LEU A 51 -4.00 1.59 9.82
C LEU A 51 -2.86 0.71 10.33
N LEU A 52 -2.82 -0.57 9.96
CA LEU A 52 -1.84 -1.50 10.53
C LEU A 52 -0.38 -1.10 10.28
N PRO A 53 0.01 -0.53 9.12
CA PRO A 53 1.37 -0.02 8.91
C PRO A 53 1.78 1.12 9.84
N PHE A 54 0.83 1.94 10.33
CA PHE A 54 1.12 2.99 11.31
C PHE A 54 1.36 2.43 12.71
N GLU A 55 0.72 1.32 13.04
CA GLU A 55 0.87 0.66 14.33
C GLU A 55 2.17 -0.15 14.40
N THR A 56 2.47 -0.88 13.33
CA THR A 56 3.61 -1.81 13.27
C THR A 56 4.86 -1.22 12.62
N GLY A 57 4.74 -0.04 12.02
CA GLY A 57 5.79 0.67 11.30
C GLY A 57 6.00 2.09 11.82
N ASP A 58 5.84 3.08 10.94
CA ASP A 58 6.03 4.49 11.28
C ASP A 58 4.71 5.15 11.69
N SER A 59 4.53 5.31 13.00
CA SER A 59 3.37 5.99 13.59
C SER A 59 3.22 7.47 13.20
N ASN A 60 4.27 8.09 12.63
CA ASN A 60 4.27 9.48 12.17
C ASN A 60 4.19 9.62 10.65
N ALA A 61 3.99 8.53 9.92
CA ALA A 61 3.84 8.56 8.48
C ALA A 61 2.67 9.46 8.04
N VAL A 62 2.64 9.79 6.75
CA VAL A 62 1.51 10.45 6.11
C VAL A 62 1.02 9.53 5.00
N LEU A 63 -0.26 9.19 5.03
CA LEU A 63 -0.91 8.41 3.99
C LEU A 63 -1.41 9.36 2.91
N HIS A 64 -1.02 9.06 1.68
CA HIS A 64 -1.43 9.78 0.48
C HIS A 64 -2.29 8.86 -0.38
N ILE A 65 -3.56 9.20 -0.58
CA ILE A 65 -4.47 8.42 -1.42
C ILE A 65 -4.86 9.27 -2.65
N PRO A 66 -4.49 8.85 -3.87
CA PRO A 66 -5.00 9.48 -5.09
C PRO A 66 -6.46 9.12 -5.31
N VAL A 67 -7.25 10.08 -5.76
CA VAL A 67 -8.69 9.97 -5.95
C VAL A 67 -9.09 10.63 -7.26
N PHE A 68 -9.90 9.92 -8.05
CA PHE A 68 -10.26 10.31 -9.41
C PHE A 68 -11.76 10.43 -9.64
N ASP A 69 -12.58 10.15 -8.63
CA ASP A 69 -14.03 10.22 -8.66
C ASP A 69 -14.59 10.46 -7.25
N GLU A 70 -15.82 10.99 -7.18
CA GLU A 70 -16.45 11.37 -5.93
C GLU A 70 -16.81 10.16 -5.06
N ASP A 71 -17.15 9.02 -5.66
CA ASP A 71 -17.50 7.80 -4.92
C ASP A 71 -16.30 7.28 -4.12
N THR A 72 -15.13 7.20 -4.76
CA THR A 72 -13.86 6.86 -4.11
C THR A 72 -13.48 7.88 -3.04
N LYS A 73 -13.72 9.17 -3.29
CA LYS A 73 -13.48 10.25 -2.31
C LYS A 73 -14.31 10.03 -1.04
N VAL A 74 -15.61 9.77 -1.21
CA VAL A 74 -16.55 9.51 -0.11
C VAL A 74 -16.12 8.27 0.66
N GLN A 75 -15.76 7.18 -0.06
CA GLN A 75 -15.29 5.95 0.55
C GLN A 75 -14.04 6.18 1.42
N VAL A 76 -13.03 6.88 0.88
CA VAL A 76 -11.81 7.21 1.64
C VAL A 76 -12.15 7.98 2.90
N LEU A 77 -12.97 9.03 2.80
CA LEU A 77 -13.29 9.88 3.94
C LEU A 77 -14.09 9.14 5.04
N GLN A 78 -14.99 8.24 4.65
CA GLN A 78 -15.83 7.47 5.57
C GLN A 78 -15.07 6.31 6.22
N GLU A 79 -14.43 5.47 5.41
CA GLU A 79 -13.81 4.23 5.89
C GLU A 79 -12.39 4.43 6.43
N ILE A 80 -11.63 5.39 5.90
CA ILE A 80 -10.21 5.57 6.25
C ILE A 80 -10.04 6.87 7.02
N GLY A 81 -10.51 8.00 6.48
CA GLY A 81 -10.31 9.34 7.03
C GLY A 81 -10.89 9.55 8.42
N SER A 82 -11.96 8.84 8.77
CA SER A 82 -12.57 8.87 10.12
C SER A 82 -11.64 8.37 11.23
N HIS A 83 -10.55 7.67 10.87
CA HIS A 83 -9.54 7.14 11.79
C HIS A 83 -8.33 8.06 11.98
N PHE A 84 -8.26 9.19 11.27
CA PHE A 84 -7.15 10.14 11.35
C PHE A 84 -7.64 11.49 11.92
N GLU A 85 -6.78 12.17 12.66
CA GLU A 85 -7.06 13.51 13.21
C GLU A 85 -6.91 14.59 12.14
N GLU A 86 -5.95 14.42 11.24
CA GLU A 86 -5.63 15.37 10.20
C GLU A 86 -5.99 14.81 8.82
N CYS A 87 -6.86 15.54 8.12
CA CYS A 87 -7.24 15.25 6.74
C CYS A 87 -7.12 16.52 5.88
N THR A 88 -6.32 16.44 4.83
CA THR A 88 -6.16 17.51 3.84
C THR A 88 -6.44 16.96 2.46
N ILE A 89 -7.29 17.65 1.69
CA ILE A 89 -7.51 17.35 0.29
C ILE A 89 -6.75 18.37 -0.56
N VAL A 90 -5.93 17.88 -1.47
CA VAL A 90 -5.24 18.64 -2.49
C VAL A 90 -5.90 18.35 -3.83
N GLU A 91 -6.59 19.33 -4.41
CA GLU A 91 -7.31 19.18 -5.69
C GLU A 91 -6.49 19.84 -6.80
N TYR A 92 -6.26 19.10 -7.90
CA TYR A 92 -5.59 19.58 -9.10
C TYR A 92 -6.29 19.03 -10.35
N LYS A 93 -6.91 19.90 -11.15
CA LYS A 93 -7.72 19.50 -12.32
C LYS A 93 -8.76 18.44 -11.94
N GLU A 94 -8.72 17.27 -12.58
CA GLU A 94 -9.66 16.16 -12.40
C GLU A 94 -9.19 15.12 -11.37
N GLN A 95 -8.07 15.39 -10.68
CA GLN A 95 -7.52 14.51 -9.65
C GLN A 95 -7.49 15.22 -8.30
N ALA A 96 -7.71 14.45 -7.24
CA ALA A 96 -7.54 14.87 -5.87
C ALA A 96 -6.58 13.92 -5.16
N GLN A 97 -5.85 14.43 -4.19
CA GLN A 97 -5.04 13.64 -3.27
C GLN A 97 -5.53 13.89 -1.87
N ILE A 98 -5.91 12.82 -1.16
CA ILE A 98 -6.29 12.88 0.25
C ILE A 98 -5.06 12.52 1.08
N MET A 99 -4.63 13.45 1.90
CA MET A 99 -3.53 13.28 2.84
C MET A 99 -4.08 13.09 4.25
N LEU A 100 -3.71 11.97 4.88
CA LEU A 100 -4.15 11.56 6.20
C LEU A 100 -2.94 11.38 7.12
N SER A 101 -2.98 12.01 8.29
CA SER A 101 -1.92 11.90 9.29
C SER A 101 -2.50 11.88 10.71
N LYS A 102 -1.68 11.40 11.65
CA LYS A 102 -2.02 11.27 13.08
C LYS A 102 -3.24 10.37 13.31
N VAL A 103 -3.00 9.06 13.34
CA VAL A 103 -4.03 8.07 13.68
C VAL A 103 -4.62 8.40 15.06
N ARG A 104 -5.95 8.47 15.15
CA ARG A 104 -6.68 8.74 16.38
C ARG A 104 -6.42 7.66 17.43
N GLY A 105 -6.29 8.06 18.69
CA GLY A 105 -6.05 7.11 19.80
C GLY A 105 -7.13 6.04 19.96
N ILE A 106 -8.40 6.32 19.60
CA ILE A 106 -9.44 5.28 19.60
C ILE A 106 -9.20 4.21 18.51
N SER A 107 -8.74 4.63 17.34
CA SER A 107 -8.50 3.72 16.20
C SER A 107 -7.27 2.85 16.45
N LYS A 108 -6.25 3.37 17.13
CA LYS A 108 -5.13 2.57 17.65
C LYS A 108 -5.59 1.45 18.56
N ARG A 109 -6.43 1.78 19.56
CA ARG A 109 -7.01 0.78 20.47
C ARG A 109 -7.88 -0.26 19.76
N PHE A 110 -8.57 0.14 18.69
CA PHE A 110 -9.34 -0.80 17.89
C PHE A 110 -8.46 -1.75 17.07
N ILE A 111 -7.38 -1.25 16.44
CA ILE A 111 -6.46 -2.12 15.69
C ILE A 111 -5.76 -3.11 16.62
N GLU A 112 -5.28 -2.67 17.79
CA GLU A 112 -4.70 -3.54 18.83
C GLU A 112 -5.69 -4.63 19.25
N LYS A 113 -6.94 -4.25 19.53
CA LYS A 113 -7.99 -5.20 19.92
C LYS A 113 -8.26 -6.26 18.86
N VAL A 114 -8.38 -5.89 17.58
CA VAL A 114 -8.65 -6.87 16.51
C VAL A 114 -7.44 -7.75 16.20
N MET A 115 -6.22 -7.26 16.45
CA MET A 115 -5.01 -8.08 16.40
C MET A 115 -5.01 -9.14 17.52
N ASP A 116 -5.30 -8.72 18.76
CA ASP A 116 -5.33 -9.61 19.93
C ASP A 116 -6.46 -10.64 19.85
N SER A 117 -7.63 -10.26 19.32
CA SER A 117 -8.77 -11.18 19.13
C SER A 117 -8.63 -12.11 17.92
N GLY A 118 -7.68 -11.83 17.02
CA GLY A 118 -7.53 -12.56 15.76
C GLY A 118 -8.62 -12.26 14.72
N GLU A 119 -9.41 -11.19 14.92
CA GLU A 119 -10.46 -10.74 14.00
C GLU A 119 -9.94 -9.87 12.86
N ILE A 120 -8.65 -9.53 12.90
CA ILE A 120 -7.99 -8.79 11.84
C ILE A 120 -8.02 -9.56 10.50
N ASN A 121 -8.21 -8.81 9.41
CA ASN A 121 -8.27 -9.36 8.08
C ASN A 121 -6.99 -10.15 7.78
N PRO A 122 -7.10 -11.40 7.29
CA PRO A 122 -5.96 -12.29 7.21
C PRO A 122 -4.95 -11.89 6.12
N ILE A 123 -5.38 -11.13 5.09
CA ILE A 123 -4.46 -10.54 4.09
C ILE A 123 -3.59 -9.47 4.73
N VAL A 124 -4.24 -8.55 5.45
CA VAL A 124 -3.59 -7.43 6.15
C VAL A 124 -2.63 -7.96 7.21
N TYR A 125 -3.08 -8.91 8.01
CA TYR A 125 -2.24 -9.57 9.02
C TYR A 125 -1.05 -10.29 8.39
N SER A 126 -1.24 -10.98 7.26
CA SER A 126 -0.14 -11.63 6.55
C SER A 126 0.97 -10.65 6.16
N LEU A 127 0.62 -9.42 5.76
CA LEU A 127 1.59 -8.39 5.35
C LEU A 127 2.33 -7.76 6.53
N TYR A 128 1.61 -7.39 7.60
CA TYR A 128 2.13 -6.46 8.60
C TYR A 128 2.06 -6.96 10.05
N ARG A 129 1.78 -8.25 10.32
CA ARG A 129 1.75 -8.78 11.70
C ARG A 129 3.04 -8.55 12.51
N ASN A 130 4.17 -8.38 11.82
CA ASN A 130 5.48 -8.17 12.44
C ASN A 130 5.79 -6.68 12.46
N ASN A 131 6.66 -6.25 13.37
CA ASN A 131 7.17 -4.88 13.31
C ASN A 131 8.03 -4.67 12.06
N SER A 132 7.92 -3.47 11.47
CA SER A 132 8.77 -3.05 10.38
C SER A 132 10.24 -3.12 10.81
N VAL A 133 11.10 -3.55 9.89
CA VAL A 133 12.54 -3.44 10.06
C VAL A 133 12.95 -2.18 9.31
N GLY A 134 13.79 -1.35 9.92
CA GLY A 134 14.28 -0.13 9.26
C GLY A 134 14.85 -0.47 7.88
N ILE A 135 14.34 0.21 6.86
CA ILE A 135 14.83 0.04 5.49
C ILE A 135 16.21 0.66 5.42
N ASN A 136 17.23 -0.18 5.21
CA ASN A 136 18.57 0.30 4.96
C ASN A 136 18.70 0.49 3.44
N TYR A 137 18.74 1.75 3.00
CA TYR A 137 18.90 2.13 1.60
C TYR A 137 20.28 1.67 1.11
N SER A 138 20.33 0.42 0.66
CA SER A 138 21.49 -0.24 0.07
C SER A 138 21.18 -0.56 -1.39
N GLU A 139 22.17 -1.02 -2.15
CA GLU A 139 21.91 -1.51 -3.51
C GLU A 139 20.83 -2.59 -3.48
N GLU A 140 19.79 -2.42 -4.29
CA GLU A 140 18.65 -3.35 -4.33
C GLU A 140 18.76 -4.26 -5.55
N LYS A 141 18.26 -5.49 -5.43
CA LYS A 141 18.07 -6.39 -6.58
C LYS A 141 16.58 -6.61 -6.84
N GLU A 142 16.18 -6.47 -8.09
CA GLU A 142 14.81 -6.73 -8.51
C GLU A 142 14.65 -8.16 -9.05
N TYR A 143 13.52 -8.77 -8.70
CA TYR A 143 13.13 -10.07 -9.20
C TYR A 143 11.69 -10.04 -9.69
N LYS A 144 11.45 -10.57 -10.89
CA LYS A 144 10.12 -10.91 -11.38
C LYS A 144 9.65 -12.19 -10.69
N VAL A 145 8.42 -12.18 -10.21
CA VAL A 145 7.77 -13.35 -9.60
C VAL A 145 7.00 -14.12 -10.67
N ASN A 146 7.19 -15.43 -10.73
CA ASN A 146 6.40 -16.32 -11.57
C ASN A 146 5.07 -16.65 -10.87
N ILE A 147 4.05 -15.82 -11.12
CA ILE A 147 2.72 -15.94 -10.49
C ILE A 147 2.00 -17.26 -10.80
N GLU A 148 2.33 -17.92 -11.92
CA GLU A 148 1.73 -19.22 -12.28
C GLU A 148 2.15 -20.36 -11.35
N LEU A 149 3.23 -20.15 -10.57
CA LEU A 149 3.68 -21.09 -9.55
C LEU A 149 3.06 -20.84 -8.16
N ILE A 150 2.25 -19.79 -8.02
CA ILE A 150 1.59 -19.42 -6.77
C ILE A 150 0.17 -19.98 -6.77
N GLN A 151 -0.20 -20.72 -5.72
CA GLN A 151 -1.56 -21.19 -5.56
C GLN A 151 -2.49 -20.01 -5.25
N ARG A 152 -3.39 -19.68 -6.18
CA ARG A 152 -4.40 -18.63 -6.01
C ARG A 152 -5.26 -18.85 -4.76
N SER A 153 -5.62 -17.76 -4.10
CA SER A 153 -6.53 -17.74 -2.95
C SER A 153 -7.97 -17.50 -3.39
N SER A 154 -8.93 -18.04 -2.61
CA SER A 154 -10.38 -17.77 -2.72
C SER A 154 -10.88 -16.79 -1.66
N GLU A 155 -9.98 -16.12 -0.95
CA GLU A 155 -10.30 -15.12 0.07
C GLU A 155 -11.09 -13.98 -0.57
N LYS A 156 -12.30 -13.69 -0.08
CA LYS A 156 -13.22 -12.75 -0.73
C LYS A 156 -12.81 -11.29 -0.51
N SER A 157 -12.19 -11.01 0.63
CA SER A 157 -11.78 -9.64 1.00
C SER A 157 -10.75 -9.04 0.05
N ILE A 158 -10.03 -9.86 -0.74
CA ILE A 158 -9.14 -9.34 -1.78
C ILE A 158 -9.86 -8.58 -2.88
N ILE A 159 -11.13 -8.91 -3.17
CA ILE A 159 -11.87 -8.28 -4.28
C ILE A 159 -12.14 -6.81 -3.96
N GLU A 160 -12.62 -6.54 -2.76
CA GLU A 160 -12.88 -5.18 -2.26
C GLU A 160 -11.59 -4.38 -2.20
N LEU A 161 -10.55 -4.93 -1.56
CA LEU A 161 -9.24 -4.29 -1.45
C LEU A 161 -8.62 -4.01 -2.82
N TRP A 162 -8.61 -4.98 -3.73
CA TRP A 162 -8.07 -4.81 -5.08
C TRP A 162 -8.85 -3.79 -5.90
N THR A 163 -10.18 -3.77 -5.80
CA THR A 163 -11.00 -2.79 -6.51
C THR A 163 -10.64 -1.38 -6.10
N PHE A 164 -10.53 -1.14 -4.78
CA PHE A 164 -10.12 0.15 -4.25
C PHE A 164 -8.70 0.54 -4.70
N LEU A 165 -7.73 -0.36 -4.54
CA LEU A 165 -6.33 -0.12 -4.92
C LEU A 165 -6.17 0.12 -6.43
N ASN A 166 -6.96 -0.58 -7.25
CA ASN A 166 -6.98 -0.43 -8.70
C ASN A 166 -7.55 0.93 -9.12
N ASN A 167 -8.59 1.42 -8.43
CA ASN A 167 -9.21 2.70 -8.73
C ASN A 167 -8.43 3.91 -8.19
N THR A 168 -7.43 3.67 -7.33
CA THR A 168 -6.60 4.69 -6.68
C THR A 168 -5.14 4.56 -7.11
N PHE A 169 -4.30 3.87 -6.34
CA PHE A 169 -2.86 3.80 -6.48
C PHE A 169 -2.40 3.24 -7.84
N ILE A 170 -2.98 2.12 -8.28
CA ILE A 170 -2.58 1.50 -9.55
C ILE A 170 -3.03 2.35 -10.74
N ARG A 171 -4.19 3.02 -10.64
CA ARG A 171 -4.63 3.98 -11.66
C ARG A 171 -3.68 5.17 -11.78
N GLU A 172 -3.10 5.65 -10.68
CA GLU A 172 -2.14 6.76 -10.67
C GLU A 172 -0.77 6.34 -11.21
N ALA A 173 -0.19 5.27 -10.66
CA ALA A 173 1.22 4.91 -10.88
C ALA A 173 1.43 3.74 -11.87
N GLY A 174 0.35 3.06 -12.27
CA GLY A 174 0.40 1.82 -13.05
C GLY A 174 0.68 0.56 -12.21
N GLU A 175 1.05 0.74 -10.94
CA GLU A 175 1.36 -0.32 -9.99
C GLU A 175 1.12 0.14 -8.55
N LEU A 176 1.04 -0.82 -7.63
CA LEU A 176 1.00 -0.60 -6.19
C LEU A 176 2.26 -1.17 -5.54
N VAL A 177 2.88 -0.38 -4.68
CA VAL A 177 4.02 -0.81 -3.85
C VAL A 177 3.53 -1.19 -2.46
N LEU A 178 3.82 -2.42 -2.04
CA LEU A 178 3.55 -2.97 -0.71
C LEU A 178 4.86 -3.15 0.04
N LEU A 179 4.85 -2.83 1.34
CA LEU A 179 6.02 -2.92 2.23
C LEU A 179 5.81 -4.04 3.26
N PRO A 180 5.99 -5.33 2.90
CA PRO A 180 5.77 -6.42 3.83
C PRO A 180 6.81 -6.41 4.96
N HIS A 181 6.39 -6.79 6.17
CA HIS A 181 7.30 -6.81 7.32
C HIS A 181 7.96 -8.17 7.51
N GLN A 182 9.30 -8.19 7.48
CA GLN A 182 10.14 -9.38 7.74
C GLN A 182 9.88 -10.55 6.79
N TRP A 183 9.68 -10.26 5.50
CA TRP A 183 9.64 -11.27 4.46
C TRP A 183 11.01 -11.41 3.80
N TYR A 184 11.32 -12.62 3.34
CA TYR A 184 12.62 -12.93 2.74
C TYR A 184 12.43 -13.65 1.42
N LEU A 185 13.38 -13.44 0.50
CA LEU A 185 13.42 -14.10 -0.79
C LEU A 185 13.62 -15.61 -0.58
N GLY A 186 12.66 -16.42 -1.00
CA GLY A 186 12.68 -17.87 -0.80
C GLY A 186 11.43 -18.57 -1.32
N GLU A 187 11.44 -19.90 -1.40
CA GLU A 187 10.27 -20.66 -1.90
C GLU A 187 9.02 -20.45 -1.03
N ALA A 188 9.20 -20.19 0.27
CA ALA A 188 8.10 -19.90 1.20
C ALA A 188 7.32 -18.62 0.85
N PHE A 189 7.85 -17.76 -0.03
CA PHE A 189 7.17 -16.55 -0.49
C PHE A 189 5.79 -16.84 -1.08
N LYS A 190 5.67 -17.91 -1.87
CA LYS A 190 4.39 -18.29 -2.50
C LYS A 190 3.34 -18.80 -1.50
N ASP A 191 3.76 -19.09 -0.27
CA ASP A 191 2.90 -19.64 0.78
C ASP A 191 2.30 -18.53 1.66
N TYR A 192 2.82 -17.31 1.60
CA TYR A 192 2.21 -16.16 2.27
C TYR A 192 0.79 -15.92 1.73
N LEU A 193 -0.18 -15.80 2.64
CA LEU A 193 -1.58 -15.63 2.25
C LEU A 193 -1.79 -14.38 1.39
N ALA A 194 -1.16 -13.26 1.75
CA ALA A 194 -1.26 -12.04 0.96
C ALA A 194 -0.71 -12.22 -0.46
N VAL A 195 0.42 -12.92 -0.63
CA VAL A 195 0.98 -13.23 -1.96
C VAL A 195 -0.01 -14.03 -2.79
N ARG A 196 -0.61 -15.07 -2.21
CA ARG A 196 -1.62 -15.90 -2.87
C ARG A 196 -2.87 -15.12 -3.24
N CYS A 197 -3.29 -14.16 -2.41
CA CYS A 197 -4.43 -13.30 -2.67
C CYS A 197 -4.13 -12.31 -3.80
N PHE A 198 -3.03 -11.58 -3.73
CA PHE A 198 -2.67 -10.63 -4.80
C PHE A 198 -2.40 -11.35 -6.13
N ALA A 199 -1.76 -12.51 -6.12
CA ALA A 199 -1.58 -13.33 -7.32
C ALA A 199 -2.90 -13.82 -7.96
N SER A 200 -4.03 -13.79 -7.23
CA SER A 200 -5.35 -14.07 -7.79
C SER A 200 -5.92 -12.92 -8.62
N VAL A 201 -5.44 -11.69 -8.44
CA VAL A 201 -6.05 -10.46 -8.99
C VAL A 201 -5.09 -9.62 -9.83
N CYS A 202 -3.78 -9.63 -9.53
CA CYS A 202 -2.78 -8.89 -10.30
C CYS A 202 -2.36 -9.64 -11.57
N LYS A 203 -1.87 -8.90 -12.56
CA LYS A 203 -1.29 -9.43 -13.80
C LYS A 203 0.21 -9.71 -13.64
N SER A 204 0.90 -8.92 -12.82
CA SER A 204 2.32 -9.12 -12.51
C SER A 204 2.67 -8.74 -11.09
N MET A 205 3.76 -9.35 -10.62
CA MET A 205 4.34 -9.12 -9.30
C MET A 205 5.87 -9.09 -9.43
N ARG A 206 6.48 -8.09 -8.80
CA ARG A 206 7.94 -7.94 -8.67
C ARG A 206 8.29 -7.75 -7.20
N VAL A 207 9.50 -8.15 -6.82
CA VAL A 207 10.04 -7.93 -5.48
C VAL A 207 11.40 -7.26 -5.57
N SER A 208 11.63 -6.28 -4.71
CA SER A 208 12.94 -5.67 -4.50
C SER A 208 13.53 -6.19 -3.21
N VAL A 209 14.78 -6.63 -3.30
CA VAL A 209 15.42 -7.46 -2.28
C VAL A 209 16.75 -6.86 -1.88
N ASN A 210 16.99 -6.79 -0.57
CA ASN A 210 18.29 -6.47 -0.03
C ASN A 210 19.26 -7.63 -0.34
N PRO A 211 20.38 -7.40 -1.05
CA PRO A 211 21.28 -8.45 -1.50
C PRO A 211 22.03 -9.13 -0.35
N VAL A 212 22.16 -8.47 0.81
CA VAL A 212 22.92 -8.94 1.97
C VAL A 212 22.14 -10.00 2.75
N ASP A 213 20.95 -9.65 3.24
CA ASP A 213 20.14 -10.52 4.11
C ASP A 213 18.97 -11.20 3.39
N LYS A 214 18.77 -10.88 2.10
CA LYS A 214 17.65 -11.36 1.27
C LYS A 214 16.28 -10.90 1.75
N ALA A 215 16.19 -9.87 2.58
CA ALA A 215 14.93 -9.27 2.97
C ALA A 215 14.23 -8.67 1.75
N ILE A 216 12.94 -8.95 1.60
CA ILE A 216 12.07 -8.29 0.62
C ILE A 216 11.72 -6.92 1.21
N MET A 217 12.21 -5.87 0.57
CA MET A 217 11.98 -4.48 1.01
C MET A 217 10.62 -3.98 0.54
N TYR A 218 10.25 -4.30 -0.71
CA TYR A 218 8.92 -4.03 -1.22
C TYR A 218 8.50 -5.02 -2.31
N ILE A 219 7.19 -5.09 -2.53
CA ILE A 219 6.54 -5.84 -3.59
C ILE A 219 5.80 -4.84 -4.46
N SER A 220 6.02 -4.88 -5.77
CA SER A 220 5.30 -4.09 -6.75
C SER A 220 4.31 -5.00 -7.50
N ILE A 221 3.04 -4.60 -7.56
CA ILE A 221 1.96 -5.35 -8.23
C ILE A 221 1.16 -4.47 -9.19
N SER A 222 0.75 -5.03 -10.32
CA SER A 222 -0.01 -4.35 -11.39
C SER A 222 -1.01 -5.29 -12.05
#